data_AF-A0A538CE36-F1
#
_entry.id   AF-A0A538CE36-F1
#
_cell.length_a   1.000
_cell.length_b   1.000
_cell.length_c   1.000
_cell.angle_alpha   90.00
_cell.angle_beta   90.00
_cell.angle_gamma   90.00
#
_symmetry.space_group_name_H-M   'P 1'
#
loop_
_entity.id
_entity.type
_entity.pdbx_description
1 polymer ?
#
loop_
_entity_poly.entity_id
_entity_poly.type
_entity_poly.pdbx_seq_one_letter_code
_entity_poly.pdbx_strand_id
1 'polypeptide(L)'
;MAPIKPGRETIVSPVTGTVQKFARSFFTLRRPVIDPHAYATPGPIGRTLISSRGDFGRYLTYDHSIAVRHASGFLGFQAVKYWPAYENGRSILFGIEEIQGYSPVQLDRYWRLVRRVATHQILYNSATFQALRPSVLRLFGVEWLIMPGNETPPVPARSVATEGRYTLYRIEGPEPRASFVSQWTEVPPGSGMDLVLDAGFDPARRAIVEAEPTVEGRPLSTDPSATGTASYEEIRPERVRVHVTSDSAGLVVVRNAFDENWHATVDGRPTPVIQTDYLMQGVAVPEGTHTVELTYRDRPIGWGLLVSGGGWALLLAAIAWFILSDRRRGRSGRTAVGSPDQSREPSPASSPSPF
;
A
#
# COMPACT_ATOMS: atom_id res chain seq x y z
N MET A 1 24.88 16.46 41.97
CA MET A 1 23.81 15.85 41.14
C MET A 1 24.48 14.80 40.27
N ALA A 2 24.41 13.53 40.68
CA ALA A 2 25.17 12.42 40.08
C ALA A 2 24.41 11.80 38.88
N PRO A 3 25.12 11.25 37.87
CA PRO A 3 24.48 10.68 36.68
C PRO A 3 23.88 9.30 36.96
N ILE A 4 22.69 9.06 36.41
CA ILE A 4 21.98 7.78 36.49
C ILE A 4 22.68 6.77 35.58
N LYS A 5 23.16 5.65 36.15
CA LYS A 5 23.71 4.50 35.40
C LYS A 5 22.59 3.72 34.68
N PRO A 6 22.85 3.14 33.50
CA PRO A 6 21.89 2.28 32.81
C PRO A 6 21.88 0.89 33.45
N GLY A 7 20.73 0.48 34.00
CA GLY A 7 20.53 -0.86 34.55
C GLY A 7 20.49 -1.93 33.45
N ARG A 8 21.37 -2.92 33.55
CA ARG A 8 21.26 -4.20 32.85
C ARG A 8 20.58 -5.24 33.76
N GLU A 9 19.76 -6.06 33.11
CA GLU A 9 19.48 -7.47 33.40
C GLU A 9 18.39 -7.85 34.43
N THR A 10 17.27 -8.30 33.84
CA THR A 10 16.59 -9.58 34.09
C THR A 10 16.17 -9.92 35.52
N ILE A 11 14.87 -9.82 35.80
CA ILE A 11 14.23 -10.57 36.89
C ILE A 11 13.00 -11.28 36.32
N VAL A 12 13.09 -12.60 36.14
CA VAL A 12 11.92 -13.48 36.10
C VAL A 12 12.28 -14.74 36.90
N SER A 13 11.55 -14.95 38.00
CA SER A 13 11.61 -16.18 38.82
C SER A 13 11.00 -17.36 38.04
N PRO A 14 11.55 -18.59 38.09
CA PRO A 14 11.01 -19.70 37.33
C PRO A 14 9.80 -20.32 38.04
N VAL A 15 8.66 -20.37 37.35
CA VAL A 15 7.53 -21.24 37.72
C VAL A 15 7.84 -22.65 37.24
N THR A 16 7.93 -23.60 38.17
CA THR A 16 8.14 -25.03 37.93
C THR A 16 6.85 -25.73 37.50
N GLY A 17 6.94 -26.56 36.45
CA GLY A 17 5.91 -27.56 36.11
C GLY A 17 5.36 -27.45 34.67
N THR A 18 5.46 -28.59 33.96
CA THR A 18 4.83 -29.14 32.72
C THR A 18 4.20 -28.25 31.64
N VAL A 19 3.81 -27.00 31.90
CA VAL A 19 3.34 -26.00 30.92
C VAL A 19 4.48 -25.51 29.98
N GLN A 20 5.73 -25.83 30.31
CA GLN A 20 6.92 -25.35 29.62
C GLN A 20 7.09 -25.86 28.17
N LYS A 21 6.41 -26.96 27.76
CA LYS A 21 6.54 -27.49 26.39
C LYS A 21 5.68 -26.76 25.35
N PHE A 22 4.49 -26.27 25.72
CA PHE A 22 3.65 -25.50 24.78
C PHE A 22 4.00 -24.01 24.75
N ALA A 23 4.44 -23.43 25.87
CA ALA A 23 4.81 -22.01 25.94
C ALA A 23 6.14 -21.66 25.25
N ARG A 24 6.93 -22.65 24.79
CA ARG A 24 8.20 -22.43 24.08
C ARG A 24 8.06 -22.29 22.55
N SER A 25 6.92 -22.66 21.95
CA SER A 25 6.74 -22.54 20.49
C SER A 25 6.42 -21.13 20.02
N PHE A 26 5.79 -20.32 20.88
CA PHE A 26 5.65 -18.89 20.64
C PHE A 26 6.86 -18.23 21.29
N PHE A 27 7.94 -18.10 20.51
CA PHE A 27 9.04 -17.21 20.86
C PHE A 27 8.46 -15.95 21.51
N THR A 28 8.88 -15.67 22.74
CA THR A 28 8.67 -14.36 23.38
C THR A 28 8.94 -13.29 22.33
N LEU A 29 7.94 -12.48 21.97
CA LEU A 29 8.07 -11.31 21.09
C LEU A 29 9.10 -10.36 21.72
N ARG A 30 10.39 -10.67 21.57
CA ARG A 30 11.50 -9.96 22.17
C ARG A 30 11.88 -8.83 21.24
N ARG A 31 11.22 -7.72 21.49
CA ARG A 31 11.63 -6.34 21.18
C ARG A 31 11.60 -5.91 19.70
N PRO A 32 11.35 -4.60 19.48
CA PRO A 32 11.10 -3.57 20.51
C PRO A 32 9.68 -3.63 21.08
N VAL A 33 9.55 -3.39 22.40
CA VAL A 33 8.25 -2.98 22.98
C VAL A 33 8.08 -1.53 22.55
N ILE A 34 7.16 -1.29 21.63
CA ILE A 34 6.85 0.03 21.10
C ILE A 34 5.65 0.56 21.87
N ASP A 35 5.71 1.81 22.35
CA ASP A 35 4.52 2.51 22.83
C ASP A 35 3.63 2.82 21.61
N PRO A 36 2.42 2.21 21.49
CA PRO A 36 1.56 2.40 20.33
C PRO A 36 1.10 3.86 20.17
N HIS A 37 0.90 4.57 21.28
CA HIS A 37 0.50 5.98 21.24
C HIS A 37 1.64 6.83 20.66
N ALA A 38 2.88 6.60 21.12
CA ALA A 38 4.05 7.27 20.56
C ALA A 38 4.24 6.96 19.06
N TYR A 39 4.01 5.70 18.65
CA TYR A 39 4.09 5.33 17.24
C TYR A 39 2.99 6.00 16.40
N ALA A 40 1.76 6.06 16.91
CA ALA A 40 0.63 6.67 16.20
C ALA A 40 0.57 8.20 16.31
N THR A 41 1.52 8.84 16.98
CA THR A 41 1.59 10.31 17.07
C THR A 41 2.57 10.85 16.01
N PRO A 42 2.13 11.73 15.10
CA PRO A 42 3.03 12.33 14.12
C PRO A 42 3.88 13.44 14.75
N GLY A 43 5.19 13.40 14.48
CA GLY A 43 6.11 14.48 14.80
C GLY A 43 6.05 15.63 13.79
N PRO A 44 6.96 16.62 13.88
CA PRO A 44 6.97 17.80 13.00
C PRO A 44 7.01 17.48 11.50
N ILE A 45 7.80 16.49 11.06
CA ILE A 45 7.85 16.09 9.66
C ILE A 45 6.51 15.51 9.24
N GLY A 46 5.97 14.59 10.04
CA GLY A 46 4.68 13.96 9.79
C GLY A 46 3.58 14.99 9.68
N ARG A 47 3.43 15.86 10.68
CA ARG A 47 2.39 16.91 10.71
C ARG A 47 2.44 17.79 9.46
N THR A 48 3.64 18.13 8.99
CA THR A 48 3.82 18.89 7.75
C THR A 48 3.26 18.11 6.56
N LEU A 49 3.69 16.85 6.39
CA LEU A 49 3.19 15.97 5.33
C LEU A 49 1.69 15.69 5.44
N ILE A 50 1.12 15.62 6.65
CA ILE A 50 -0.33 15.48 6.86
C ILE A 50 -1.06 16.72 6.35
N SER A 51 -0.56 17.90 6.68
CA SER A 51 -1.19 19.16 6.29
C SER A 51 -1.13 19.44 4.78
N SER A 52 -0.15 18.89 4.06
CA SER A 52 0.04 19.10 2.62
C SER A 52 -0.59 18.02 1.73
N ARG A 53 -1.34 17.06 2.28
CA ARG A 53 -1.87 15.93 1.48
C ARG A 53 -2.82 16.32 0.37
N GLY A 54 -3.54 17.44 0.53
CA GLY A 54 -4.43 17.96 -0.51
C GLY A 54 -3.70 18.35 -1.79
N ASP A 55 -2.38 18.53 -1.73
CA ASP A 55 -1.54 18.81 -2.90
C ASP A 55 -1.17 17.51 -3.66
N PHE A 56 -1.47 16.34 -3.10
CA PHE A 56 -1.18 15.01 -3.65
C PHE A 56 0.31 14.77 -3.99
N GLY A 57 1.19 15.56 -3.36
CA GLY A 57 2.63 15.40 -3.47
C GLY A 57 3.11 14.16 -2.73
N ARG A 58 4.04 13.43 -3.36
CA ARG A 58 4.66 12.25 -2.76
C ARG A 58 5.95 12.61 -2.06
N TYR A 59 6.34 11.79 -1.09
CA TYR A 59 7.67 11.87 -0.49
C TYR A 59 8.57 10.69 -0.86
N LEU A 60 9.87 10.93 -0.73
CA LEU A 60 10.92 9.92 -0.74
C LEU A 60 11.82 10.13 0.46
N THR A 61 12.06 9.07 1.23
CA THR A 61 13.12 9.08 2.25
C THR A 61 14.43 8.58 1.65
N TYR A 62 15.49 9.37 1.80
CA TYR A 62 16.84 8.96 1.41
C TYR A 62 17.81 9.15 2.57
N ASP A 63 18.28 8.04 3.13
CA ASP A 63 19.40 8.01 4.06
C ASP A 63 20.50 7.19 3.41
N HIS A 64 21.59 7.85 2.99
CA HIS A 64 22.66 7.19 2.26
C HIS A 64 23.20 5.97 3.02
N SER A 65 23.31 6.06 4.36
CA SER A 65 23.83 4.97 5.19
C SER A 65 22.93 3.73 5.22
N ILE A 66 21.65 3.90 4.91
CA ILE A 66 20.65 2.82 4.85
C ILE A 66 20.49 2.34 3.41
N ALA A 67 20.20 3.27 2.49
CA ALA A 67 19.77 3.00 1.13
C ALA A 67 20.82 2.21 0.33
N VAL A 68 22.12 2.45 0.53
CA VAL A 68 23.19 1.79 -0.26
C VAL A 68 23.86 0.62 0.45
N ARG A 69 23.57 0.39 1.73
CA ARG A 69 24.24 -0.64 2.56
C ARG A 69 23.33 -1.80 2.94
N HIS A 70 22.02 -1.64 2.76
CA HIS A 70 21.03 -2.61 3.23
C HIS A 70 20.08 -3.02 2.11
N ALA A 71 20.16 -4.28 1.68
CA ALA A 71 19.28 -4.86 0.66
C ALA A 71 17.79 -4.81 1.01
N SER A 72 17.45 -4.66 2.29
CA SER A 72 16.08 -4.55 2.82
C SER A 72 15.62 -3.10 3.02
N GLY A 73 16.42 -2.11 2.61
CA GLY A 73 16.14 -0.69 2.86
C GLY A 73 15.88 -0.43 4.34
N PHE A 74 14.75 0.22 4.62
CA PHE A 74 14.36 0.63 5.97
C PHE A 74 13.77 -0.49 6.85
N LEU A 75 13.55 -1.70 6.32
CA LEU A 75 12.82 -2.78 7.01
C LEU A 75 13.41 -3.15 8.39
N GLY A 76 14.74 -3.11 8.52
CA GLY A 76 15.45 -3.40 9.77
C GLY A 76 15.58 -2.21 10.72
N PHE A 77 15.17 -1.01 10.31
CA PHE A 77 15.40 0.25 10.99
C PHE A 77 14.18 0.70 11.79
N GLN A 78 13.77 -0.11 12.75
CA GLN A 78 12.50 0.06 13.50
C GLN A 78 12.63 0.87 14.80
N ALA A 79 13.86 1.23 15.20
CA ALA A 79 14.10 2.00 16.42
C ALA A 79 13.52 3.43 16.31
N VAL A 80 13.12 4.03 17.44
CA VAL A 80 12.48 5.37 17.51
C VAL A 80 13.24 6.45 16.73
N LYS A 81 14.58 6.40 16.74
CA LYS A 81 15.43 7.34 15.99
C LYS A 81 15.24 7.34 14.47
N TYR A 82 14.59 6.31 13.92
CA TYR A 82 14.28 6.17 12.49
C TYR A 82 12.81 6.43 12.16
N TRP A 83 11.93 6.57 13.14
CA TRP A 83 10.52 6.88 12.90
C TRP A 83 10.28 8.18 12.09
N PRO A 84 11.13 9.21 12.18
CA PRO A 84 10.97 10.41 11.35
C PRO A 84 11.21 10.18 9.85
N ALA A 85 11.69 8.99 9.45
CA ALA A 85 11.74 8.55 8.05
C ALA A 85 10.35 8.25 7.46
N TYR A 86 9.33 8.05 8.29
CA TYR A 86 7.96 7.63 7.91
C TYR A 86 7.86 6.30 7.12
N GLU A 87 8.94 5.53 7.11
CA GLU A 87 9.03 4.19 6.55
C GLU A 87 8.38 3.14 7.47
N ASN A 88 8.42 1.86 7.07
CA ASN A 88 7.89 0.73 7.85
C ASN A 88 6.39 0.85 8.19
N GLY A 89 5.60 1.34 7.23
CA GLY A 89 4.14 1.43 7.33
C GLY A 89 3.62 2.64 8.10
N ARG A 90 4.48 3.57 8.52
CA ARG A 90 4.03 4.86 9.08
C ARG A 90 3.37 5.73 8.02
N SER A 91 3.84 5.66 6.77
CA SER A 91 3.19 6.24 5.59
C SER A 91 1.70 5.90 5.52
N ILE A 92 1.39 4.60 5.55
CA ILE A 92 0.04 4.02 5.52
C ILE A 92 -0.76 4.46 6.76
N LEU A 93 -0.17 4.35 7.95
CA LEU A 93 -0.83 4.71 9.20
C LEU A 93 -1.33 6.15 9.18
N PHE A 94 -0.51 7.06 8.65
CA PHE A 94 -0.89 8.44 8.55
C PHE A 94 -1.74 8.69 7.31
N GLY A 95 -1.54 8.01 6.19
CA GLY A 95 -2.18 8.31 4.91
C GLY A 95 -1.39 9.37 4.12
N ILE A 96 -0.06 9.31 4.19
CA ILE A 96 0.87 10.11 3.38
C ILE A 96 1.51 9.20 2.34
N GLU A 97 1.69 9.69 1.12
CA GLU A 97 2.14 8.87 0.00
C GLU A 97 3.66 8.87 -0.15
N GLU A 98 4.25 7.68 -0.14
CA GLU A 98 5.65 7.45 -0.48
C GLU A 98 5.80 6.74 -1.81
N ILE A 99 6.94 6.97 -2.47
CA ILE A 99 7.25 6.27 -3.72
C ILE A 99 8.04 4.98 -3.51
N GLN A 100 8.32 4.58 -2.27
CA GLN A 100 9.20 3.46 -1.93
C GLN A 100 8.65 2.72 -0.69
N GLY A 101 9.27 1.60 -0.30
CA GLY A 101 8.94 0.92 0.95
C GLY A 101 8.93 -0.60 0.84
N TYR A 102 8.15 -1.24 1.71
CA TYR A 102 7.97 -2.69 1.73
C TYR A 102 6.61 -3.06 1.12
N SER A 103 6.62 -3.95 0.11
CA SER A 103 5.41 -4.60 -0.37
C SER A 103 5.70 -6.04 -0.80
N PRO A 104 4.97 -7.05 -0.27
CA PRO A 104 5.10 -8.43 -0.71
C PRO A 104 4.52 -8.65 -2.10
N VAL A 105 3.71 -7.72 -2.61
CA VAL A 105 3.08 -7.75 -3.94
C VAL A 105 3.38 -6.42 -4.63
N GLN A 106 4.38 -6.43 -5.52
CA GLN A 106 4.73 -5.27 -6.35
C GLN A 106 4.26 -5.49 -7.77
N LEU A 107 3.73 -4.44 -8.40
CA LEU A 107 3.46 -4.44 -9.84
C LEU A 107 4.77 -4.70 -10.61
N ASP A 108 4.73 -5.57 -11.62
CA ASP A 108 5.93 -6.03 -12.34
C ASP A 108 6.80 -4.87 -12.86
N ARG A 109 6.18 -3.84 -13.47
CA ARG A 109 6.92 -2.71 -14.02
C ARG A 109 7.54 -1.81 -12.96
N TYR A 110 6.81 -1.55 -11.89
CA TYR A 110 7.37 -0.81 -10.76
C TYR A 110 8.54 -1.60 -10.14
N TRP A 111 8.37 -2.92 -9.97
CA TRP A 111 9.42 -3.81 -9.50
C TRP A 111 10.65 -3.72 -10.40
N ARG A 112 10.50 -3.85 -11.73
CA ARG A 112 11.59 -3.75 -12.72
C ARG A 112 12.28 -2.39 -12.70
N LEU A 113 11.54 -1.29 -12.66
CA LEU A 113 12.10 0.06 -12.65
C LEU A 113 13.01 0.27 -11.44
N VAL A 114 12.55 -0.11 -10.24
CA VAL A 114 13.35 0.05 -9.02
C VAL A 114 14.66 -0.75 -9.12
N ARG A 115 14.62 -1.97 -9.68
CA ARG A 115 15.85 -2.78 -9.88
C ARG A 115 16.72 -2.23 -11.00
N ARG A 116 16.14 -1.58 -12.02
CA ARG A 116 16.89 -0.95 -13.10
C ARG A 116 17.76 0.19 -12.61
N VAL A 117 17.29 0.95 -11.62
CA VAL A 117 18.02 2.10 -11.05
C VAL A 117 18.85 1.76 -9.82
N ALA A 118 18.69 0.56 -9.25
CA ALA A 118 19.47 0.07 -8.11
C ALA A 118 20.94 -0.17 -8.49
N THR A 119 21.84 0.16 -7.57
CA THR A 119 23.29 -0.07 -7.66
C THR A 119 23.73 -1.38 -6.99
N HIS A 120 22.89 -1.97 -6.15
CA HIS A 120 23.07 -3.32 -5.59
C HIS A 120 21.74 -4.08 -5.51
N GLN A 121 21.83 -5.41 -5.32
CA GLN A 121 20.66 -6.27 -5.17
C GLN A 121 19.83 -5.86 -3.93
N ILE A 122 18.52 -5.70 -4.13
CA ILE A 122 17.52 -5.50 -3.07
C ILE A 122 16.65 -6.74 -2.93
N LEU A 123 16.01 -6.91 -1.77
CA LEU A 123 15.05 -8.00 -1.55
C LEU A 123 13.87 -7.87 -2.51
N TYR A 124 13.23 -8.99 -2.85
CA TYR A 124 12.12 -9.03 -3.81
C TYR A 124 10.92 -8.16 -3.38
N ASN A 125 10.72 -8.01 -2.07
CA ASN A 125 9.62 -7.26 -1.44
C ASN A 125 10.03 -5.85 -0.98
N SER A 126 11.28 -5.45 -1.21
CA SER A 126 11.75 -4.09 -0.95
C SER A 126 11.63 -3.26 -2.22
N ALA A 127 11.27 -2.00 -2.10
CA ALA A 127 11.45 -0.99 -3.12
C ALA A 127 12.21 0.16 -2.45
N THR A 128 13.51 0.24 -2.65
CA THR A 128 14.37 1.22 -1.99
C THR A 128 15.20 1.93 -3.05
N PHE A 129 15.04 3.24 -3.19
CA PHE A 129 15.86 4.00 -4.13
C PHE A 129 17.23 4.26 -3.53
N GLN A 130 18.27 3.77 -4.20
CA GLN A 130 19.66 3.81 -3.72
C GLN A 130 20.39 5.10 -4.14
N ALA A 131 19.76 5.90 -4.98
CA ALA A 131 20.24 7.21 -5.41
C ALA A 131 19.05 8.14 -5.67
N LEU A 132 19.24 9.43 -5.38
CA LEU A 132 18.31 10.51 -5.68
C LEU A 132 18.50 10.96 -7.14
N ARG A 133 17.93 10.20 -8.07
CA ARG A 133 17.99 10.53 -9.51
C ARG A 133 16.91 11.56 -9.85
N PRO A 134 17.24 12.73 -10.43
CA PRO A 134 16.24 13.73 -10.81
C PRO A 134 15.14 13.18 -11.73
N SER A 135 15.49 12.30 -12.67
CA SER A 135 14.51 11.64 -13.56
C SER A 135 13.48 10.82 -12.80
N VAL A 136 13.90 10.08 -11.75
CA VAL A 136 12.99 9.33 -10.88
C VAL A 136 12.11 10.28 -10.06
N LEU A 137 12.70 11.32 -9.47
CA LEU A 137 11.95 12.30 -8.66
C LEU A 137 10.83 12.96 -9.49
N ARG A 138 11.14 13.37 -10.73
CA ARG A 138 10.16 13.94 -11.66
C ARG A 138 9.11 12.92 -12.10
N LEU A 139 9.55 11.72 -12.53
CA LEU A 139 8.65 10.67 -12.99
C LEU A 139 7.55 10.37 -11.95
N PHE A 140 7.92 10.27 -10.67
CA PHE A 140 6.96 9.97 -9.60
C PHE A 140 6.25 11.19 -9.01
N GLY A 141 6.61 12.42 -9.39
CA GLY A 141 6.07 13.64 -8.77
C GLY A 141 6.45 13.77 -7.30
N VAL A 142 7.72 13.49 -6.97
CA VAL A 142 8.22 13.67 -5.60
C VAL A 142 8.27 15.15 -5.30
N GLU A 143 7.53 15.56 -4.29
CA GLU A 143 7.53 16.93 -3.75
C GLU A 143 8.38 17.03 -2.50
N TRP A 144 8.46 15.95 -1.72
CA TRP A 144 9.05 15.97 -0.39
C TRP A 144 10.23 14.99 -0.28
N LEU A 145 11.35 15.45 0.27
CA LEU A 145 12.50 14.60 0.58
C LEU A 145 12.72 14.56 2.08
N ILE A 146 12.83 13.36 2.65
CA ILE A 146 13.26 13.17 4.03
C ILE A 146 14.69 12.65 4.01
N MET A 147 15.64 13.42 4.53
CA MET A 147 17.07 13.09 4.50
C MET A 147 17.72 13.36 5.85
N PRO A 148 18.82 12.67 6.22
CA PRO A 148 19.62 13.06 7.37
C PRO A 148 19.98 14.55 7.31
N GLY A 149 19.87 15.27 8.43
CA GLY A 149 20.08 16.72 8.47
C GLY A 149 21.51 17.19 8.15
N ASN A 150 22.45 16.25 8.06
CA ASN A 150 23.83 16.47 7.65
C ASN A 150 24.10 16.15 6.16
N GLU A 151 23.07 15.80 5.40
CA GLU A 151 23.15 15.56 3.95
C GLU A 151 22.49 16.71 3.18
N THR A 152 23.02 17.00 1.99
CA THR A 152 22.50 18.05 1.10
C THR A 152 21.64 17.42 0.00
N PRO A 153 20.42 17.94 -0.26
CA PRO A 153 19.62 17.50 -1.40
C PRO A 153 20.38 17.71 -2.73
N PRO A 154 20.36 16.73 -3.66
CA PRO A 154 21.02 16.86 -4.96
C PRO A 154 20.18 17.64 -5.99
N VAL A 155 19.02 18.15 -5.58
CA VAL A 155 18.11 18.99 -6.36
C VAL A 155 17.78 20.25 -5.57
N PRO A 156 17.43 21.37 -6.22
CA PRO A 156 16.95 22.56 -5.53
C PRO A 156 15.77 22.21 -4.61
N ALA A 157 15.97 22.45 -3.31
CA ALA A 157 14.98 22.14 -2.29
C ALA A 157 15.18 23.02 -1.06
N ARG A 158 14.09 23.35 -0.38
CA ARG A 158 14.11 24.15 0.85
C ARG A 158 13.80 23.29 2.07
N SER A 159 14.53 23.51 3.17
CA SER A 159 14.21 22.87 4.45
C SER A 159 12.88 23.41 5.00
N VAL A 160 12.03 22.52 5.51
CA VAL A 160 10.70 22.86 6.03
C VAL A 160 10.50 22.44 7.48
N ALA A 161 10.96 21.25 7.85
CA ALA A 161 10.86 20.74 9.21
C ALA A 161 12.02 19.81 9.56
N THR A 162 12.37 19.73 10.84
CA THR A 162 13.38 18.79 11.34
C THR A 162 12.76 17.96 12.46
N GLU A 163 13.08 16.67 12.46
CA GLU A 163 12.61 15.73 13.48
C GLU A 163 13.72 14.69 13.76
N GLY A 164 14.32 14.78 14.94
CA GLY A 164 15.45 13.95 15.31
C GLY A 164 16.65 14.16 14.37
N ARG A 165 17.06 13.09 13.68
CA ARG A 165 18.20 13.13 12.75
C ARG A 165 17.80 13.51 11.32
N TYR A 166 16.51 13.60 11.01
CA TYR A 166 16.00 13.84 9.66
C TYR A 166 15.51 15.27 9.49
N THR A 167 15.66 15.78 8.28
CA THR A 167 15.11 17.03 7.80
C THR A 167 14.19 16.73 6.62
N LEU A 168 13.01 17.34 6.63
CA LEU A 168 12.07 17.38 5.52
C LEU A 168 12.41 18.58 4.65
N TYR A 169 12.64 18.30 3.37
CA TYR A 169 12.84 19.28 2.33
C TYR A 169 11.66 19.26 1.35
N ARG A 170 11.27 20.43 0.83
CA ARG A 170 10.35 20.55 -0.31
C ARG A 170 11.15 20.84 -1.56
N ILE A 171 11.04 19.97 -2.57
CA ILE A 171 11.65 20.14 -3.89
C ILE A 171 11.02 21.35 -4.57
N GLU A 172 11.82 22.14 -5.27
CA GLU A 172 11.34 23.26 -6.10
C GLU A 172 10.86 22.75 -7.46
N GLY A 173 9.63 23.12 -7.85
CA GLY A 173 9.02 22.72 -9.12
C GLY A 173 8.79 21.20 -9.25
N PRO A 174 8.13 20.53 -8.28
CA PRO A 174 7.79 19.12 -8.42
C PRO A 174 6.79 18.91 -9.55
N GLU A 175 6.85 17.74 -10.18
CA GLU A 175 5.86 17.33 -11.18
C GLU A 175 4.50 17.09 -10.52
N PRO A 176 3.40 17.65 -11.06
CA PRO A 176 2.08 17.48 -10.47
C PRO A 176 1.58 16.04 -10.65
N ARG A 177 0.64 15.63 -9.79
CA ARG A 177 0.05 14.28 -9.84
C ARG A 177 -0.64 13.97 -11.18
N ALA A 178 -1.24 14.99 -11.80
CA ALA A 178 -1.74 14.95 -13.17
C ALA A 178 -1.16 16.12 -13.98
N SER A 179 -0.78 15.86 -15.22
CA SER A 179 -0.29 16.87 -16.16
C SER A 179 -0.92 16.69 -17.53
N PHE A 180 -1.03 17.78 -18.30
CA PHE A 180 -1.36 17.73 -19.72
C PHE A 180 -0.07 17.78 -20.53
N VAL A 181 0.04 16.93 -21.55
CA VAL A 181 1.12 16.96 -22.54
C VAL A 181 0.55 16.87 -23.95
N SER A 182 1.08 17.68 -24.86
CA SER A 182 0.72 17.71 -26.27
C SER A 182 1.75 17.02 -27.17
N GLN A 183 2.81 16.48 -26.58
CA GLN A 183 3.87 15.74 -27.27
C GLN A 183 4.02 14.35 -26.65
N TRP A 184 4.17 13.33 -27.50
CA TRP A 184 4.47 11.98 -27.06
C TRP A 184 5.33 11.23 -28.07
N THR A 185 5.93 10.13 -27.61
CA THR A 185 6.64 9.17 -28.44
C THR A 185 6.01 7.80 -28.20
N GLU A 186 5.48 7.19 -29.26
CA GLU A 186 4.98 5.82 -29.19
C GLU A 186 6.15 4.83 -29.21
N VAL A 187 6.08 3.82 -28.35
CA VAL A 187 7.07 2.76 -28.25
C VAL A 187 6.41 1.39 -28.12
N PRO A 188 7.08 0.30 -28.52
CA PRO A 188 6.58 -1.05 -28.27
C PRO A 188 6.32 -1.30 -26.77
N PRO A 189 5.32 -2.13 -26.43
CA PRO A 189 5.00 -2.43 -25.04
C PRO A 189 6.21 -2.91 -24.23
N GLY A 190 6.43 -2.29 -23.06
CA GLY A 190 7.51 -2.60 -22.12
C GLY A 190 8.87 -1.98 -22.45
N SER A 191 9.03 -1.30 -23.59
CA SER A 191 10.34 -0.79 -24.03
C SER A 191 10.68 0.64 -23.55
N GLY A 192 9.72 1.36 -22.97
CA GLY A 192 9.87 2.77 -22.59
C GLY A 192 10.74 3.03 -21.34
N MET A 193 11.16 2.00 -20.59
CA MET A 193 11.83 2.18 -19.29
C MET A 193 13.11 3.01 -19.36
N ASP A 194 13.99 2.72 -20.32
CA ASP A 194 15.27 3.44 -20.42
C ASP A 194 15.07 4.88 -20.91
N LEU A 195 14.01 5.16 -21.68
CA LEU A 195 13.67 6.52 -22.14
C LEU A 195 13.19 7.41 -20.99
N VAL A 196 12.36 6.88 -20.09
CA VAL A 196 11.85 7.68 -18.95
C VAL A 196 12.88 7.88 -17.84
N LEU A 197 13.93 7.06 -17.82
CA LEU A 197 15.04 7.17 -16.87
C LEU A 197 16.18 8.06 -17.38
N ASP A 198 16.17 8.40 -18.67
CA ASP A 198 17.15 9.30 -19.28
C ASP A 198 17.18 10.67 -18.58
N ALA A 199 18.37 11.25 -18.48
CA ALA A 199 18.55 12.52 -17.78
C ALA A 199 17.87 13.71 -18.48
N GLY A 200 17.66 13.64 -19.79
CA GLY A 200 16.98 14.64 -20.59
C GLY A 200 15.46 14.44 -20.70
N PHE A 201 14.90 13.38 -20.11
CA PHE A 201 13.46 13.16 -20.10
C PHE A 201 12.78 14.13 -19.13
N ASP A 202 11.84 14.91 -19.66
CA ASP A 202 11.04 15.88 -18.91
C ASP A 202 9.56 15.50 -19.03
N PRO A 203 8.95 14.86 -18.01
CA PRO A 203 7.57 14.39 -18.07
C PRO A 203 6.54 15.55 -18.11
N ALA A 204 6.96 16.78 -17.84
CA ALA A 204 6.15 17.97 -18.06
C ALA A 204 5.99 18.35 -19.55
N ARG A 205 6.90 17.88 -20.44
CA ARG A 205 6.93 18.31 -21.84
C ARG A 205 6.50 17.22 -22.81
N ARG A 206 6.87 15.97 -22.54
CA ARG A 206 6.58 14.85 -23.43
C ARG A 206 6.29 13.57 -22.66
N ALA A 207 5.39 12.76 -23.19
CA ALA A 207 5.09 11.42 -22.70
C ALA A 207 5.73 10.32 -23.56
N ILE A 208 5.96 9.15 -22.96
CA ILE A 208 6.26 7.90 -23.67
C ILE A 208 5.02 7.01 -23.59
N VAL A 209 4.42 6.63 -24.72
CA VAL A 209 3.14 5.89 -24.75
C VAL A 209 3.32 4.54 -25.44
N GLU A 210 2.54 3.54 -25.03
CA GLU A 210 2.59 2.19 -25.64
C GLU A 210 1.43 1.90 -26.61
N ALA A 211 0.58 2.89 -26.84
CA ALA A 211 -0.46 2.87 -27.85
C ALA A 211 -0.73 4.29 -28.34
N GLU A 212 -1.13 4.43 -29.60
CA GLU A 212 -1.47 5.71 -30.20
C GLU A 212 -2.65 6.39 -29.46
N PRO A 213 -2.47 7.64 -28.95
CA PRO A 213 -3.56 8.38 -28.34
C PRO A 213 -4.65 8.72 -29.35
N THR A 214 -5.89 8.33 -29.03
CA THR A 214 -7.04 8.56 -29.91
C THR A 214 -8.19 9.25 -29.17
N VAL A 215 -8.88 10.15 -29.87
CA VAL A 215 -10.14 10.76 -29.43
C VAL A 215 -11.22 10.36 -30.43
N GLU A 216 -12.29 9.72 -29.94
CA GLU A 216 -13.37 9.18 -30.79
C GLU A 216 -12.85 8.27 -31.93
N GLY A 217 -11.80 7.50 -31.67
CA GLY A 217 -11.18 6.58 -32.64
C GLY A 217 -10.28 7.25 -33.67
N ARG A 218 -10.03 8.57 -33.56
CA ARG A 218 -9.11 9.29 -34.44
C ARG A 218 -7.80 9.56 -33.71
N PRO A 219 -6.64 9.25 -34.33
CA PRO A 219 -5.34 9.62 -33.77
C PRO A 219 -5.21 11.11 -33.52
N LEU A 220 -4.59 11.46 -32.40
CA LEU A 220 -4.20 12.82 -32.11
C LEU A 220 -2.91 13.19 -32.85
N SER A 221 -2.77 14.46 -33.20
CA SER A 221 -1.51 15.03 -33.70
C SER A 221 -0.77 15.70 -32.55
N THR A 222 0.56 15.62 -32.56
CA THR A 222 1.38 16.35 -31.57
C THR A 222 1.45 17.83 -31.93
N ASP A 223 1.37 18.68 -30.91
CA ASP A 223 1.49 20.13 -31.05
C ASP A 223 2.49 20.68 -30.02
N PRO A 224 3.73 21.01 -30.40
CA PRO A 224 4.73 21.54 -29.48
C PRO A 224 4.39 22.89 -28.86
N SER A 225 3.45 23.64 -29.44
CA SER A 225 3.05 24.97 -28.99
C SER A 225 1.83 24.97 -28.08
N ALA A 226 1.09 23.86 -28.05
CA ALA A 226 -0.10 23.72 -27.24
C ALA A 226 0.21 23.69 -25.75
N THR A 227 -0.72 24.22 -24.98
CA THR A 227 -0.65 24.33 -23.53
C THR A 227 -1.90 23.82 -22.87
N GLY A 228 -1.74 23.29 -21.67
CA GLY A 228 -2.87 22.83 -20.88
C GLY A 228 -2.52 22.69 -19.42
N THR A 229 -3.56 22.70 -18.60
CA THR A 229 -3.46 22.49 -17.16
C THR A 229 -4.33 21.32 -16.77
N ALA A 230 -3.86 20.52 -15.82
CA ALA A 230 -4.60 19.40 -15.25
C ALA A 230 -4.54 19.51 -13.72
N SER A 231 -5.69 19.33 -13.07
CA SER A 231 -5.80 19.30 -11.62
C SER A 231 -6.33 17.95 -11.17
N TYR A 232 -5.64 17.33 -10.21
CA TYR A 232 -5.95 15.99 -9.72
C TYR A 232 -6.80 16.06 -8.45
N GLU A 233 -7.83 15.24 -8.40
CA GLU A 233 -8.69 15.02 -7.24
C GLU A 233 -8.78 13.51 -6.97
N GLU A 234 -8.29 13.05 -5.82
CA GLU A 234 -8.54 11.68 -5.37
C GLU A 234 -9.86 11.60 -4.62
N ILE A 235 -10.84 10.91 -5.21
CA ILE A 235 -12.12 10.64 -4.53
C ILE A 235 -11.95 9.43 -3.61
N ARG A 236 -11.26 8.38 -4.11
CA ARG A 236 -10.86 7.16 -3.40
C ARG A 236 -9.61 6.57 -4.08
N PRO A 237 -8.86 5.64 -3.45
CA PRO A 237 -7.73 4.97 -4.09
C PRO A 237 -8.09 4.31 -5.44
N GLU A 238 -9.31 3.80 -5.57
CA GLU A 238 -9.85 3.17 -6.78
C GLU A 238 -10.61 4.13 -7.71
N ARG A 239 -10.72 5.42 -7.37
CA ARG A 239 -11.47 6.41 -8.17
C ARG A 239 -10.85 7.80 -8.07
N VAL A 240 -10.35 8.28 -9.20
CA VAL A 240 -9.73 9.61 -9.30
C VAL A 240 -10.40 10.43 -10.39
N ARG A 241 -10.42 11.75 -10.19
CA ARG A 241 -10.93 12.72 -11.16
C ARG A 241 -9.82 13.69 -11.51
N VAL A 242 -9.73 14.03 -12.80
CA VAL A 242 -8.83 15.06 -13.28
C VAL A 242 -9.63 16.07 -14.07
N HIS A 243 -9.55 17.34 -13.69
CA HIS A 243 -10.07 18.44 -14.49
C HIS A 243 -8.95 18.98 -15.37
N VAL A 244 -9.18 18.99 -16.68
CA VAL A 244 -8.21 19.44 -17.67
C VAL A 244 -8.79 20.61 -18.47
N THR A 245 -7.94 21.59 -18.77
CA THR A 245 -8.23 22.66 -19.72
C THR A 245 -7.03 22.83 -20.62
N SER A 246 -7.22 22.71 -21.93
CA SER A 246 -6.17 22.83 -22.94
C SER A 246 -6.65 23.56 -24.19
N ASP A 247 -5.71 24.19 -24.90
CA ASP A 247 -5.92 24.85 -26.19
C ASP A 247 -5.75 23.89 -27.39
N SER A 248 -5.44 22.62 -27.13
CA SER A 248 -5.39 21.56 -28.12
C SER A 248 -5.89 20.23 -27.55
N ALA A 249 -6.17 19.29 -28.45
CA ALA A 249 -6.24 17.89 -28.06
C ALA A 249 -4.86 17.39 -27.60
N GLY A 250 -4.84 16.49 -26.62
CA GLY A 250 -3.59 15.98 -26.07
C GLY A 250 -3.79 14.84 -25.08
N LEU A 251 -2.79 14.60 -24.25
CA LEU A 251 -2.76 13.50 -23.29
C LEU A 251 -2.73 14.04 -21.86
N VAL A 252 -3.67 13.59 -21.04
CA VAL A 252 -3.59 13.74 -19.58
C VAL A 252 -2.78 12.58 -19.03
N VAL A 253 -1.62 12.87 -18.47
CA VAL A 253 -0.77 11.90 -17.78
C VAL A 253 -1.08 11.94 -16.30
N VAL A 254 -1.54 10.83 -15.75
CA VAL A 254 -1.80 10.65 -14.32
C VAL A 254 -0.72 9.74 -13.76
N ARG A 255 0.06 10.23 -12.79
CA ARG A 255 1.20 9.51 -12.18
C ARG A 255 0.75 8.42 -11.21
N ASN A 256 -0.36 7.75 -11.49
CA ASN A 256 -0.83 6.54 -10.84
C ASN A 256 -0.31 5.32 -11.58
N ALA A 257 -0.06 4.23 -10.86
CA ALA A 257 0.39 3.00 -11.51
C ALA A 257 -0.70 2.44 -12.44
N PHE A 258 -0.31 2.13 -13.67
CA PHE A 258 -1.16 1.46 -14.65
C PHE A 258 -1.43 0.00 -14.27
N ASP A 259 -2.64 -0.45 -14.57
CA ASP A 259 -3.11 -1.83 -14.52
C ASP A 259 -4.27 -1.98 -15.52
N GLU A 260 -4.48 -3.17 -16.06
CA GLU A 260 -5.52 -3.44 -17.06
C GLU A 260 -6.95 -3.21 -16.54
N ASN A 261 -7.14 -3.22 -15.22
CA ASN A 261 -8.45 -3.01 -14.60
C ASN A 261 -8.80 -1.54 -14.37
N TRP A 262 -7.93 -0.60 -14.76
CA TRP A 262 -8.28 0.83 -14.82
C TRP A 262 -9.12 1.16 -16.05
N HIS A 263 -10.18 1.93 -15.83
CA HIS A 263 -11.07 2.40 -16.88
C HIS A 263 -11.14 3.93 -16.81
N ALA A 264 -11.14 4.60 -17.96
CA ALA A 264 -11.31 6.05 -18.04
C ALA A 264 -12.61 6.43 -18.74
N THR A 265 -13.13 7.60 -18.36
CA THR A 265 -14.11 8.34 -19.15
C THR A 265 -13.67 9.79 -19.31
N VAL A 266 -13.98 10.39 -20.45
CA VAL A 266 -13.87 11.84 -20.68
C VAL A 266 -15.28 12.37 -20.83
N ASP A 267 -15.72 13.24 -19.91
CA ASP A 267 -17.08 13.76 -19.81
C ASP A 267 -18.16 12.65 -19.85
N GLY A 268 -17.87 11.53 -19.17
CA GLY A 268 -18.75 10.37 -19.09
C GLY A 268 -18.71 9.43 -20.31
N ARG A 269 -17.98 9.76 -21.37
CA ARG A 269 -17.78 8.88 -22.53
C ARG A 269 -16.58 7.96 -22.28
N PRO A 270 -16.69 6.63 -22.46
CA PRO A 270 -15.58 5.71 -22.26
C PRO A 270 -14.38 6.03 -23.17
N THR A 271 -13.19 6.04 -22.58
CA THR A 271 -11.92 6.31 -23.27
C THR A 271 -10.86 5.30 -22.81
N PRO A 272 -10.02 4.77 -23.71
CA PRO A 272 -8.94 3.87 -23.33
C PRO A 272 -7.97 4.53 -22.33
N VAL A 273 -7.51 3.75 -21.35
CA VAL A 273 -6.35 4.12 -20.53
C VAL A 273 -5.11 3.59 -21.22
N ILE A 274 -4.18 4.48 -21.53
CA ILE A 274 -2.93 4.16 -22.23
C ILE A 274 -1.82 4.01 -21.21
N GLN A 275 -1.04 2.94 -21.33
CA GLN A 275 0.18 2.79 -20.57
C GLN A 275 1.18 3.87 -20.99
N THR A 276 1.50 4.76 -20.06
CA THR A 276 2.27 5.99 -20.30
C THR A 276 3.44 6.07 -19.34
N ASP A 277 4.55 6.67 -19.76
CA ASP A 277 5.78 6.84 -18.97
C ASP A 277 6.19 5.56 -18.23
N TYR A 278 6.15 4.45 -18.98
CA TYR A 278 6.41 3.08 -18.56
C TYR A 278 5.43 2.48 -17.54
N LEU A 279 5.06 3.20 -16.48
CA LEU A 279 4.19 2.68 -15.41
C LEU A 279 3.00 3.58 -15.07
N MET A 280 2.87 4.74 -15.70
CA MET A 280 1.82 5.72 -15.47
C MET A 280 0.61 5.50 -16.38
N GLN A 281 -0.45 6.25 -16.11
CA GLN A 281 -1.69 6.23 -16.90
C GLN A 281 -1.73 7.44 -17.83
N GLY A 282 -2.20 7.25 -19.05
CA GLY A 282 -2.48 8.32 -20.00
C GLY A 282 -3.93 8.23 -20.49
N VAL A 283 -4.58 9.38 -20.64
CA VAL A 283 -5.94 9.47 -21.22
C VAL A 283 -5.95 10.58 -22.26
N ALA A 284 -6.31 10.23 -23.49
CA ALA A 284 -6.43 11.20 -24.57
C ALA A 284 -7.67 12.08 -24.36
N VAL A 285 -7.52 13.39 -24.51
CA VAL A 285 -8.59 14.38 -24.33
C VAL A 285 -8.70 15.30 -25.56
N PRO A 286 -9.91 15.73 -25.94
CA PRO A 286 -10.09 16.78 -26.94
C PRO A 286 -9.57 18.14 -26.46
N GLU A 287 -9.54 19.11 -27.37
CA GLU A 287 -9.36 20.52 -27.04
C GLU A 287 -10.52 21.05 -26.20
N GLY A 288 -10.21 21.87 -25.20
CA GLY A 288 -11.20 22.55 -24.37
C GLY A 288 -11.11 22.14 -22.90
N THR A 289 -12.25 22.22 -22.21
CA THR A 289 -12.36 21.87 -20.79
C THR A 289 -13.08 20.55 -20.63
N HIS A 290 -12.43 19.59 -19.99
CA HIS A 290 -12.96 18.24 -19.83
C HIS A 290 -12.73 17.71 -18.41
N THR A 291 -13.56 16.75 -18.03
CA THR A 291 -13.37 15.97 -16.81
C THR A 291 -13.03 14.54 -17.17
N VAL A 292 -11.84 14.10 -16.77
CA VAL A 292 -11.39 12.71 -16.86
C VAL A 292 -11.74 12.01 -15.55
N GLU A 293 -12.51 10.93 -15.59
CA GLU A 293 -12.70 10.05 -14.43
C GLU A 293 -12.03 8.70 -14.68
N LEU A 294 -11.13 8.29 -13.79
CA LEU A 294 -10.46 7.00 -13.78
C LEU A 294 -11.03 6.16 -12.63
N THR A 295 -11.44 4.93 -12.93
CA THR A 295 -11.97 3.99 -11.94
C THR A 295 -11.33 2.61 -12.09
N TYR A 296 -10.83 2.06 -10.99
CA TYR A 296 -10.30 0.71 -10.93
C TYR A 296 -11.41 -0.29 -10.62
N ARG A 297 -11.55 -1.34 -11.44
CA ARG A 297 -12.56 -2.40 -11.27
C ARG A 297 -12.00 -3.76 -11.64
N ASP A 298 -11.56 -4.50 -10.63
CA ASP A 298 -11.13 -5.90 -10.75
C ASP A 298 -12.32 -6.86 -10.55
N ARG A 299 -12.76 -7.50 -11.64
CA ARG A 299 -13.91 -8.42 -11.65
C ARG A 299 -13.69 -9.66 -10.75
N PRO A 300 -12.53 -10.34 -10.79
CA PRO A 300 -12.16 -11.40 -9.84
C PRO A 300 -12.46 -11.11 -8.36
N ILE A 301 -12.26 -9.89 -7.87
CA ILE A 301 -12.57 -9.54 -6.47
C ILE A 301 -14.07 -9.72 -6.19
N GLY A 302 -14.92 -9.25 -7.10
CA GLY A 302 -16.37 -9.42 -6.99
C GLY A 302 -16.80 -10.89 -6.96
N TRP A 303 -16.20 -11.72 -7.82
CA TRP A 303 -16.45 -13.17 -7.82
C TRP A 303 -15.99 -13.85 -6.52
N GLY A 304 -14.81 -13.47 -6.01
CA GLY A 304 -14.29 -13.99 -4.75
C GLY A 304 -15.19 -13.68 -3.56
N LEU A 305 -15.74 -12.45 -3.50
CA LEU A 305 -16.72 -12.06 -2.49
C LEU A 305 -18.02 -12.87 -2.59
N LEU A 306 -18.54 -13.06 -3.80
CA LEU A 306 -19.75 -13.86 -4.03
C LEU A 306 -19.57 -15.32 -3.60
N VAL A 307 -18.46 -15.95 -3.99
CA VAL A 307 -18.14 -17.34 -3.62
C VAL A 307 -17.96 -17.47 -2.10
N SER A 308 -17.24 -16.52 -1.48
CA SER A 308 -17.04 -16.51 -0.03
C SER A 308 -18.37 -16.35 0.72
N GLY A 309 -19.24 -15.46 0.25
CA GLY A 309 -20.58 -15.27 0.78
C GLY A 309 -21.45 -16.54 0.67
N GLY A 310 -21.40 -17.21 -0.48
CA GLY A 310 -22.06 -18.50 -0.70
C GLY A 310 -21.53 -19.58 0.25
N GLY A 311 -20.21 -19.64 0.45
CA GLY A 311 -19.58 -20.55 1.41
C GLY A 311 -20.05 -20.32 2.84
N TRP A 312 -20.09 -19.06 3.29
CA TRP A 312 -20.64 -18.69 4.60
C TRP A 312 -22.12 -19.04 4.75
N ALA A 313 -22.93 -18.78 3.72
CA ALA A 313 -24.35 -19.11 3.73
C ALA A 313 -24.58 -20.63 3.88
N LEU A 314 -23.81 -21.45 3.13
CA LEU A 314 -23.87 -22.91 3.23
C LEU A 314 -23.42 -23.41 4.61
N LEU A 315 -22.35 -22.84 5.17
CA LEU A 315 -21.87 -23.19 6.51
C LEU A 315 -22.94 -22.89 7.57
N LEU A 316 -23.53 -21.70 7.53
CA LEU A 316 -24.59 -21.30 8.45
C LEU A 316 -25.84 -22.18 8.31
N ALA A 317 -26.23 -22.53 7.07
CA ALA A 317 -27.33 -23.44 6.80
C ALA A 317 -27.06 -24.85 7.38
N ALA A 318 -25.85 -25.37 7.23
CA ALA A 318 -25.45 -26.66 7.79
C ALA A 318 -25.47 -26.66 9.33
N ILE A 319 -24.96 -25.59 9.97
CA ILE A 319 -25.03 -25.41 11.42
C ILE A 319 -26.48 -25.36 11.91
N ALA A 320 -27.33 -24.58 11.24
CA ALA A 320 -28.75 -24.47 11.58
C ALA A 320 -29.46 -25.83 11.43
N TRP A 321 -29.20 -26.56 10.34
CA TRP A 321 -29.72 -27.90 10.13
C TRP A 321 -29.31 -28.88 11.23
N PHE A 322 -28.04 -28.88 11.64
CA PHE A 322 -27.52 -29.72 12.72
C PHE A 322 -28.24 -29.43 14.05
N ILE A 323 -28.35 -28.15 14.44
CA ILE A 323 -29.04 -27.73 15.68
C ILE A 323 -30.53 -28.12 15.65
N LEU A 324 -31.21 -27.92 14.51
CA LEU A 324 -32.63 -28.24 14.38
C LEU A 324 -32.90 -29.75 14.35
N SER A 325 -32.01 -30.54 13.73
CA SER A 325 -32.14 -32.00 13.69
C SER A 325 -31.92 -32.65 15.06
N ASP A 326 -31.00 -32.13 15.87
CA ASP A 326 -30.74 -32.61 17.23
C ASP A 326 -31.94 -32.35 18.17
N ARG A 327 -32.54 -31.16 18.06
CA ARG A 327 -33.80 -30.81 18.76
C ARG A 327 -34.98 -31.70 18.40
N ARG A 328 -35.05 -32.20 17.16
CA ARG A 328 -36.10 -33.14 16.71
C ARG A 328 -35.88 -34.54 17.28
N ARG A 329 -34.63 -35.01 17.38
CA ARG A 329 -34.30 -36.31 17.99
C ARG A 329 -34.62 -36.35 19.48
N GLY A 330 -34.40 -35.26 20.22
CA GLY A 330 -34.74 -35.15 21.64
C GLY A 330 -36.24 -35.17 21.98
N ARG A 331 -37.13 -34.80 21.04
CA ARG A 331 -38.60 -34.87 21.25
C ARG A 331 -39.19 -36.26 21.01
N SER A 332 -38.53 -37.12 20.22
CA SER A 332 -39.05 -38.46 19.92
C SER A 332 -38.79 -39.49 21.02
N GLY A 333 -37.84 -39.23 21.93
CA GLY A 333 -37.47 -40.15 23.02
C GLY A 333 -38.32 -40.04 24.30
N ARG A 334 -39.29 -39.12 24.37
CA ARG A 334 -40.12 -38.87 25.57
C ARG A 334 -41.53 -39.48 25.54
N THR A 335 -41.83 -40.30 24.54
CA THR A 335 -43.17 -40.93 24.35
C THR A 335 -43.19 -42.45 24.62
N ALA A 336 -42.10 -43.06 25.06
CA ALA A 336 -42.04 -44.49 25.36
C ALA A 336 -41.51 -44.76 26.77
N VAL A 337 -42.33 -44.49 27.79
CA VAL A 337 -42.23 -45.15 29.10
C VAL A 337 -43.58 -45.81 29.35
N GLY A 338 -43.72 -47.04 28.84
CA GLY A 338 -44.76 -47.97 29.25
C GLY A 338 -44.40 -48.62 30.59
N SER A 339 -45.44 -48.90 31.38
CA SER A 339 -45.45 -49.34 32.79
C SER A 339 -44.53 -50.53 33.15
N PRO A 340 -44.07 -50.61 34.42
CA PRO A 340 -43.25 -51.72 34.91
C PRO A 340 -44.11 -52.92 35.34
N ASP A 341 -43.77 -54.11 34.85
CA ASP A 341 -44.32 -55.38 35.30
C ASP A 341 -43.64 -55.85 36.59
N GLN A 342 -44.44 -56.09 37.62
CA GLN A 342 -44.05 -56.55 38.94
C GLN A 342 -44.09 -58.08 38.96
N SER A 343 -42.96 -58.75 39.11
CA SER A 343 -42.88 -60.00 39.87
C SER A 343 -41.46 -60.56 39.85
N ARG A 344 -40.81 -60.55 41.02
CA ARG A 344 -40.06 -61.69 41.60
C ARG A 344 -39.19 -61.19 42.74
N GLU A 345 -39.73 -61.30 43.94
CA GLU A 345 -38.96 -61.62 45.15
C GLU A 345 -38.76 -63.15 45.20
N PRO A 346 -37.65 -63.64 45.76
CA PRO A 346 -37.64 -63.89 47.20
C PRO A 346 -36.36 -63.51 47.95
N SER A 347 -36.60 -63.24 49.22
CA SER A 347 -35.75 -62.87 50.36
C SER A 347 -35.02 -64.11 50.97
N PRO A 348 -34.30 -64.04 52.11
CA PRO A 348 -32.99 -63.41 52.31
C PRO A 348 -31.97 -64.32 53.09
N ALA A 349 -30.80 -63.71 53.36
CA ALA A 349 -29.97 -63.88 54.57
C ALA A 349 -28.98 -65.06 54.68
N SER A 350 -27.70 -64.71 54.84
CA SER A 350 -26.89 -65.11 56.00
C SER A 350 -25.55 -64.38 56.02
N SER A 351 -25.34 -63.52 57.03
CA SER A 351 -24.02 -63.13 57.52
C SER A 351 -23.63 -64.11 58.64
N PRO A 352 -22.33 -64.37 58.87
CA PRO A 352 -21.76 -63.82 60.11
C PRO A 352 -20.25 -63.49 60.01
N SER A 353 -19.78 -62.55 60.84
CA SER A 353 -18.58 -62.70 61.68
C SER A 353 -18.31 -61.41 62.45
N PRO A 354 -18.04 -61.51 63.76
CA PRO A 354 -17.06 -60.66 64.40
C PRO A 354 -15.99 -61.53 65.07
N PHE A 355 -14.71 -61.26 64.77
CA PHE A 355 -13.61 -61.04 65.71
C PHE A 355 -12.34 -60.71 64.92
#